data_AF-Q89BK2-F1
#
_entry.id   AF-Q89BK2-F1
#
_cell.length_a   1.000
_cell.length_b   1.000
_cell.length_c   1.000
_cell.angle_alpha   90.00
_cell.angle_beta   90.00
_cell.angle_gamma   90.00
#
_symmetry.space_group_name_H-M   'P 1'
#
loop_
_entity.id
_entity.type
_entity.pdbx_description
1 polymer ?
#
loop_
_entity_poly.entity_id
_entity_poly.type
_entity_poly.pdbx_seq_one_letter_code
_entity_poly.pdbx_strand_id
1 'polypeptide(L)'
;MSDGGPSVHASAVKVGNLAVLIRGPSGSGKSRLAFDLIMAGRAGVVERAVLVGDDRVHLATVGDEIEVRPAPPLAGLIEIRGLGIRRCDFVEHATVGLVVDLAAADAERLPPAESLKTSILGVEIPRIPVSRDYSPLPLVVAALTTTKSSSSVNPSGDCLKGNGNHMNPTIATE
;
A
#
# COMPACT_ATOMS: atom_id res chain seq x y z
N MET A 1 -18.94 -21.99 -15.15
CA MET A 1 -17.81 -21.74 -14.23
C MET A 1 -18.32 -20.70 -13.25
N SER A 2 -18.61 -21.10 -12.01
CA SER A 2 -19.23 -20.23 -11.02
C SER A 2 -18.19 -19.28 -10.45
N ASP A 3 -18.15 -18.06 -10.98
CA ASP A 3 -17.27 -16.95 -10.59
C ASP A 3 -17.70 -16.32 -9.23
N GLY A 4 -18.17 -17.15 -8.30
CA GLY A 4 -19.05 -16.75 -7.21
C GLY A 4 -18.49 -16.96 -5.81
N GLY A 5 -17.16 -16.94 -5.64
CA GLY A 5 -16.58 -16.88 -4.30
C GLY A 5 -17.01 -15.59 -3.57
N PRO A 6 -17.04 -15.55 -2.23
CA PRO A 6 -17.41 -14.33 -1.51
C PRO A 6 -16.46 -13.19 -1.87
N SER A 7 -17.02 -12.03 -2.25
CA SER A 7 -16.24 -10.81 -2.44
C SER A 7 -16.07 -10.04 -1.14
N VAL A 8 -14.93 -9.40 -0.98
CA VAL A 8 -14.61 -8.54 0.17
C VAL A 8 -14.70 -7.08 -0.22
N HIS A 9 -15.02 -6.21 0.76
CA HIS A 9 -15.08 -4.78 0.54
C HIS A 9 -13.69 -4.15 0.64
N ALA A 10 -13.04 -3.99 -0.50
CA ALA A 10 -11.68 -3.46 -0.64
C ALA A 10 -11.48 -2.88 -2.03
N SER A 11 -10.44 -2.07 -2.19
CA SER A 11 -9.93 -1.61 -3.49
C SER A 11 -8.56 -2.23 -3.73
N ALA A 12 -8.16 -2.43 -4.98
CA ALA A 12 -6.85 -2.97 -5.30
C ALA A 12 -6.26 -2.31 -6.54
N VAL A 13 -4.96 -1.98 -6.46
CA VAL A 13 -4.20 -1.36 -7.56
C VAL A 13 -2.92 -2.15 -7.76
N LYS A 14 -2.67 -2.60 -8.99
CA LYS A 14 -1.39 -3.20 -9.38
C LYS A 14 -0.38 -2.09 -9.58
N VAL A 15 0.73 -2.12 -8.85
CA VAL A 15 1.88 -1.21 -9.00
C VAL A 15 3.11 -2.05 -9.38
N GLY A 16 3.64 -1.84 -10.57
CA GLY A 16 4.68 -2.71 -11.12
C GLY A 16 4.15 -4.14 -11.31
N ASN A 17 4.71 -5.09 -10.57
CA ASN A 17 4.33 -6.51 -10.64
C ASN A 17 3.35 -6.96 -9.56
N LEU A 18 3.15 -6.19 -8.49
CA LEU A 18 2.37 -6.58 -7.32
C LEU A 18 1.17 -5.66 -7.11
N ALA A 19 0.13 -6.16 -6.46
CA ALA A 19 -1.04 -5.40 -6.05
C ALA A 19 -0.90 -4.88 -4.61
N VAL A 20 -1.31 -3.62 -4.45
CA VAL A 20 -1.63 -3.01 -3.17
C VAL A 20 -3.12 -3.24 -2.93
N LEU A 21 -3.45 -4.08 -1.94
CA LEU A 21 -4.81 -4.31 -1.49
C LEU A 21 -5.15 -3.31 -0.38
N ILE A 22 -6.18 -2.49 -0.58
CA ILE A 22 -6.56 -1.39 0.30
C ILE A 22 -7.86 -1.77 1.02
N ARG A 23 -7.78 -1.98 2.32
CA ARG A 23 -8.92 -2.32 3.19
C ARG A 23 -9.20 -1.17 4.15
N GLY A 24 -10.37 -1.24 4.79
CA GLY A 24 -10.79 -0.28 5.79
C GLY A 24 -12.29 -0.02 5.77
N PRO A 25 -12.84 0.62 6.81
CA PRO A 25 -14.27 0.93 6.92
C PRO A 25 -14.82 1.70 5.71
N SER A 26 -16.14 1.71 5.53
CA SER A 26 -16.77 2.60 4.55
C SER A 26 -16.40 4.07 4.84
N GLY A 27 -16.17 4.86 3.79
CA GLY A 27 -15.75 6.25 3.90
C GLY A 27 -14.30 6.49 4.37
N SER A 28 -13.50 5.44 4.59
CA SER A 28 -12.07 5.58 5.00
C SER A 28 -11.14 6.07 3.88
N GLY A 29 -11.63 6.15 2.63
CA GLY A 29 -10.85 6.65 1.49
C GLY A 29 -10.18 5.57 0.63
N LYS A 30 -10.67 4.32 0.63
CA LYS A 30 -10.11 3.23 -0.19
C LYS A 30 -10.02 3.58 -1.69
N SER A 31 -11.14 3.98 -2.30
CA SER A 31 -11.21 4.41 -3.71
C SER A 31 -10.35 5.65 -3.96
N ARG A 32 -10.26 6.55 -2.97
CA ARG A 32 -9.42 7.75 -3.07
C ARG A 32 -7.93 7.37 -3.16
N LEU A 33 -7.46 6.51 -2.25
CA LEU A 33 -6.08 6.02 -2.29
C LEU A 33 -5.79 5.22 -3.56
N ALA A 34 -6.74 4.38 -4.00
CA ALA A 34 -6.60 3.65 -5.26
C ALA A 34 -6.37 4.60 -6.44
N PHE A 35 -7.18 5.65 -6.55
CA PHE A 35 -7.01 6.67 -7.59
C PHE A 35 -5.70 7.47 -7.43
N ASP A 36 -5.34 7.84 -6.20
CA ASP A 36 -4.10 8.56 -5.92
C ASP A 36 -2.86 7.74 -6.33
N LEU A 37 -2.86 6.42 -6.14
CA LEU A 37 -1.79 5.53 -6.62
C LEU A 37 -1.72 5.47 -8.15
N ILE A 38 -2.87 5.39 -8.84
CA ILE A 38 -2.92 5.46 -10.31
C ILE A 38 -2.32 6.78 -10.81
N MET A 39 -2.66 7.89 -10.16
CA MET A 39 -2.10 9.21 -10.48
C MET A 39 -0.60 9.28 -10.19
N ALA A 40 -0.13 8.71 -9.07
CA ALA A 40 1.29 8.63 -8.74
C ALA A 40 2.09 7.82 -9.78
N GLY A 41 1.54 6.70 -10.27
CA GLY A 41 2.14 5.92 -11.35
C GLY A 41 2.17 6.67 -12.68
N ARG A 42 1.13 7.44 -13.02
CA ARG A 42 1.12 8.33 -14.19
C ARG A 42 2.15 9.45 -14.11
N ALA A 43 2.38 9.97 -12.89
CA ALA A 43 3.36 11.00 -12.62
C ALA A 43 4.81 10.47 -12.51
N GLY A 44 5.01 9.14 -12.55
CA GLY A 44 6.33 8.52 -12.41
C GLY A 44 6.89 8.53 -10.99
N VAL A 45 6.05 8.77 -9.97
CA VAL A 45 6.45 8.73 -8.55
C VAL A 45 6.63 7.29 -8.07
N VAL A 46 5.81 6.38 -8.60
CA VAL A 46 5.92 4.93 -8.40
C VAL A 46 5.92 4.26 -9.78
N GLU A 47 6.21 2.96 -9.83
CA GLU A 47 6.01 2.16 -11.03
C GLU A 47 4.57 2.27 -11.57
N ARG A 48 4.36 1.84 -12.82
CA ARG A 48 3.04 1.90 -13.47
C ARG A 48 1.97 1.30 -12.57
N ALA A 49 0.96 2.12 -12.26
CA ALA A 49 -0.16 1.77 -11.40
C ALA A 49 -1.46 1.63 -12.22
N VAL A 50 -2.14 0.49 -12.10
CA VAL A 50 -3.36 0.14 -12.85
C VAL A 50 -4.39 -0.45 -11.88
N LEU A 51 -5.67 -0.10 -12.06
CA LEU A 51 -6.74 -0.63 -11.22
C LEU A 51 -6.81 -2.16 -11.36
N VAL A 52 -7.03 -2.86 -10.25
CA VAL A 52 -7.50 -4.25 -10.29
C VAL A 52 -9.01 -4.27 -10.05
N GLY A 53 -9.47 -3.63 -8.98
CA GLY A 53 -10.89 -3.45 -8.69
C GLY A 53 -11.14 -2.42 -7.60
N ASP A 54 -12.37 -1.91 -7.51
CA ASP A 54 -12.83 -0.97 -6.49
C ASP A 54 -14.15 -1.45 -5.88
N ASP A 55 -14.42 -1.04 -4.63
CA ASP A 55 -15.57 -1.42 -3.80
C ASP A 55 -15.68 -2.91 -3.45
N ARG A 56 -15.66 -3.82 -4.42
CA ARG A 56 -15.65 -5.27 -4.19
C ARG A 56 -14.61 -5.99 -5.05
N VAL A 57 -13.84 -6.86 -4.39
CA VAL A 57 -12.85 -7.72 -5.02
C VAL A 57 -12.96 -9.15 -4.52
N HIS A 58 -12.55 -10.11 -5.34
CA HIS A 58 -12.41 -11.50 -4.97
C HIS A 58 -10.95 -11.78 -4.61
N LEU A 59 -10.75 -12.59 -3.57
CA LEU A 59 -9.43 -13.05 -3.13
C LEU A 59 -9.40 -14.57 -3.22
N ALA A 60 -8.32 -15.11 -3.76
CA ALA A 60 -8.08 -16.54 -3.82
C ALA A 60 -6.61 -16.84 -3.53
N THR A 61 -6.35 -18.00 -2.94
CA THR A 61 -5.00 -18.52 -2.79
C THR A 61 -4.59 -19.24 -4.08
N VAL A 62 -3.43 -18.88 -4.64
CA VAL A 62 -2.82 -19.52 -5.81
C VAL A 62 -1.40 -19.91 -5.43
N GLY A 63 -1.17 -21.20 -5.14
CA GLY A 63 0.08 -21.64 -4.53
C GLY A 63 0.23 -21.04 -3.12
N ASP A 64 1.36 -20.37 -2.88
CA ASP A 64 1.64 -19.67 -1.61
C ASP A 64 1.36 -18.15 -1.68
N GLU A 65 0.67 -17.70 -2.73
CA GLU A 65 0.34 -16.31 -2.98
C GLU A 65 -1.15 -16.04 -2.88
N ILE A 66 -1.52 -14.78 -2.65
CA ILE A 66 -2.90 -14.30 -2.76
C ILE A 66 -3.06 -13.56 -4.06
N GLU A 67 -4.06 -13.98 -4.84
CA GLU A 67 -4.47 -13.29 -6.06
C GLU A 67 -5.74 -12.48 -5.79
N VAL A 68 -5.79 -11.26 -6.32
CA VAL A 68 -6.95 -10.37 -6.26
C VAL A 68 -7.53 -10.17 -7.66
N ARG A 69 -8.87 -10.21 -7.75
CA ARG A 69 -9.65 -9.94 -8.98
C ARG A 69 -10.77 -8.93 -8.71
N PRO A 70 -11.18 -8.09 -9.67
CA PRO A 70 -12.40 -7.29 -9.51
C PRO A 70 -13.63 -8.19 -9.39
N ALA A 71 -14.66 -7.73 -8.68
CA ALA A 71 -15.99 -8.30 -8.86
C ALA A 71 -16.46 -8.01 -10.31
N PRO A 72 -16.94 -9.02 -11.07
CA PRO A 72 -17.23 -8.83 -12.50
C PRO A 72 -18.15 -7.64 -12.84
N PRO A 73 -19.23 -7.36 -12.08
CA PRO A 73 -20.08 -6.19 -12.35
C PRO A 73 -19.41 -4.84 -12.12
N LEU A 74 -18.29 -4.80 -11.39
CA LEU A 74 -17.55 -3.60 -11.00
C LEU A 74 -16.20 -3.47 -11.72
N ALA A 75 -15.87 -4.39 -12.63
CA ALA A 75 -14.60 -4.38 -13.35
C ALA A 75 -14.38 -3.06 -14.10
N GLY A 76 -13.21 -2.45 -13.90
CA GLY A 76 -12.84 -1.17 -14.51
C GLY A 76 -13.63 0.05 -14.01
N LEU A 77 -14.49 -0.09 -13.01
CA LEU A 77 -15.23 1.01 -12.40
C LEU A 77 -14.53 1.50 -11.13
N ILE A 78 -14.56 2.81 -10.91
CA ILE A 78 -14.10 3.45 -9.68
C ILE A 78 -15.01 4.63 -9.33
N GLU A 79 -15.35 4.79 -8.06
CA GLU A 79 -16.08 5.97 -7.60
C GLU A 79 -15.10 7.11 -7.29
N ILE A 80 -15.26 8.25 -7.96
CA ILE A 80 -14.51 9.47 -7.66
C ILE A 80 -15.46 10.47 -7.01
N ARG A 81 -15.23 10.79 -5.74
CA ARG A 81 -16.07 11.73 -4.97
C ARG A 81 -16.20 13.07 -5.70
N GLY A 82 -17.43 13.54 -5.85
CA GLY A 82 -17.77 14.77 -6.59
C GLY A 82 -17.94 14.57 -8.10
N LEU A 83 -17.50 13.45 -8.66
CA LEU A 83 -17.68 13.10 -10.08
C LEU A 83 -18.59 11.88 -10.28
N GLY A 84 -18.74 11.03 -9.26
CA GLY A 84 -19.47 9.77 -9.33
C GLY A 84 -18.64 8.64 -9.94
N ILE A 85 -19.30 7.59 -10.44
CA ILE A 85 -18.65 6.41 -11.02
C ILE A 85 -17.97 6.79 -12.34
N ARG A 86 -16.74 6.32 -12.53
CA ARG A 86 -15.90 6.52 -13.72
C ARG A 86 -15.27 5.20 -14.17
N ARG A 87 -14.83 5.17 -15.43
CA ARG A 87 -14.08 4.05 -16.01
C ARG A 87 -12.58 4.33 -15.95
N CYS A 88 -11.80 3.29 -15.65
CA CYS A 88 -10.34 3.29 -15.70
C CYS A 88 -9.83 2.04 -16.41
N ASP A 89 -8.63 2.12 -16.99
CA ASP A 89 -7.88 0.92 -17.37
C ASP A 89 -7.73 0.02 -16.14
N PHE A 90 -7.92 -1.29 -16.35
CA PHE A 90 -7.82 -2.28 -15.29
C PHE A 90 -7.13 -3.55 -15.77
N VAL A 91 -6.69 -4.38 -14.82
CA VAL A 91 -6.20 -5.74 -15.05
C VAL A 91 -7.16 -6.74 -14.41
N GLU A 92 -7.33 -7.91 -15.03
CA GLU A 92 -8.27 -8.94 -14.56
C GLU A 92 -7.84 -9.61 -13.25
N HIS A 93 -6.53 -9.62 -12.97
CA HIS A 93 -5.97 -10.19 -11.75
C HIS A 93 -4.58 -9.62 -11.45
N ALA A 94 -4.16 -9.73 -10.19
CA ALA A 94 -2.78 -9.48 -9.76
C ALA A 94 -2.48 -10.18 -8.42
N THR A 95 -1.21 -10.55 -8.19
CA THR A 95 -0.74 -11.04 -6.88
C THR A 95 -0.69 -9.90 -5.86
N VAL A 96 -1.29 -10.08 -4.69
CA VAL A 96 -1.23 -9.14 -3.57
C VAL A 96 0.15 -9.21 -2.90
N GLY A 97 0.91 -8.12 -3.02
CA GLY A 97 2.23 -7.98 -2.38
C GLY A 97 2.24 -7.08 -1.14
N LEU A 98 1.18 -6.28 -0.97
CA LEU A 98 1.07 -5.33 0.13
C LEU A 98 -0.39 -5.12 0.51
N VAL A 99 -0.67 -5.08 1.80
CA VAL A 99 -1.97 -4.68 2.35
C VAL A 99 -1.86 -3.32 3.01
N VAL A 100 -2.81 -2.43 2.73
CA VAL A 100 -2.95 -1.13 3.40
C VAL A 100 -4.28 -1.12 4.15
N ASP A 101 -4.22 -1.04 5.48
CA ASP A 101 -5.42 -0.97 6.31
C ASP A 101 -5.67 0.46 6.75
N LEU A 102 -6.66 1.09 6.13
CA LEU A 102 -7.09 2.44 6.46
C LEU A 102 -7.94 2.47 7.74
N ALA A 103 -7.73 3.52 8.53
CA ALA A 103 -8.34 3.68 9.86
C ALA A 103 -8.07 2.49 10.78
N ALA A 104 -6.87 1.91 10.70
CA ALA A 104 -6.44 0.84 11.58
C ALA A 104 -6.24 1.36 13.01
N ALA A 105 -6.77 0.61 13.99
CA ALA A 105 -6.70 0.99 15.40
C ALA A 105 -5.29 0.82 16.01
N ASP A 106 -4.49 -0.06 15.42
CA ASP A 106 -3.10 -0.36 15.79
C ASP A 106 -2.07 0.41 14.94
N ALA A 107 -2.50 1.49 14.29
CA ALA A 107 -1.63 2.36 13.49
C ALA A 107 -0.89 3.38 14.38
N GLU A 108 0.12 2.87 15.11
CA GLU A 108 1.02 3.70 15.89
C GLU A 108 2.05 4.44 15.00
N ARG A 109 2.73 5.45 15.55
CA ARG A 109 3.80 6.18 14.83
C ARG A 109 4.92 5.25 14.35
N LEU A 110 5.24 4.24 15.17
CA LEU A 110 6.16 3.17 14.84
C LEU A 110 5.49 1.85 15.24
N PRO A 111 4.69 1.24 14.34
CA PRO A 111 3.96 0.03 14.66
C PRO A 111 4.90 -1.11 15.02
N PRO A 112 4.51 -2.00 15.96
CA PRO A 112 5.29 -3.17 16.27
C PRO A 112 5.31 -4.15 15.08
N ALA A 113 6.23 -5.10 15.09
CA ALA A 113 6.51 -5.96 13.92
C ALA A 113 5.29 -6.78 13.48
N GLU A 114 4.46 -7.22 14.44
CA GLU A 114 3.22 -7.95 14.21
C GLU A 114 2.16 -7.11 13.47
N SER A 115 2.09 -5.80 13.73
CA SER A 115 1.16 -4.90 13.04
C SER A 115 1.58 -4.61 11.60
N LEU A 116 2.84 -4.86 11.25
CA LEU A 116 3.39 -4.70 9.89
C LEU A 116 3.14 -5.92 8.99
N LYS A 117 2.35 -6.89 9.46
CA LYS A 117 1.99 -8.11 8.74
C LYS A 117 0.49 -8.41 8.93
N THR A 118 -0.09 -9.18 8.02
CA THR A 118 -1.46 -9.69 8.15
C THR A 118 -1.58 -11.03 7.46
N SER A 119 -2.53 -11.86 7.88
CA SER A 119 -2.84 -13.11 7.19
C SER A 119 -4.13 -12.97 6.38
N ILE A 120 -4.09 -13.39 5.11
CA ILE A 120 -5.25 -13.52 4.25
C ILE A 120 -5.27 -14.95 3.73
N LEU A 121 -6.37 -15.68 3.99
CA LEU A 121 -6.53 -17.08 3.57
C LEU A 121 -5.32 -17.98 3.96
N GLY A 122 -4.71 -17.72 5.12
CA GLY A 122 -3.55 -18.47 5.63
C GLY A 122 -2.18 -17.99 5.12
N VAL A 123 -2.13 -17.05 4.18
CA VAL A 123 -0.88 -16.49 3.63
C VAL A 123 -0.53 -15.19 4.36
N GLU A 124 0.72 -15.08 4.83
CA GLU A 124 1.24 -13.86 5.47
C GLU A 124 1.65 -12.82 4.41
N ILE A 125 1.14 -11.59 4.54
CA ILE A 125 1.39 -10.49 3.62
C ILE A 125 1.89 -9.27 4.41
N PRO A 126 2.88 -8.52 3.90
CA PRO A 126 3.25 -7.22 4.44
C PRO A 126 2.04 -6.27 4.55
N ARG A 127 1.96 -5.54 5.65
CA ARG A 127 0.87 -4.62 5.96
C ARG A 127 1.38 -3.24 6.35
N ILE A 128 0.69 -2.21 5.91
CA ILE A 128 0.82 -0.84 6.42
C ILE A 128 -0.50 -0.47 7.12
N PRO A 129 -0.53 -0.43 8.46
CA PRO A 129 -1.65 0.15 9.19
C PRO A 129 -1.60 1.67 9.09
N VAL A 130 -2.71 2.32 8.73
CA VAL A 130 -2.82 3.78 8.61
C VAL A 130 -3.92 4.28 9.53
N SER A 131 -3.58 5.21 10.44
CA SER A 131 -4.57 5.85 11.31
C SER A 131 -5.35 6.91 10.53
N ARG A 132 -6.48 7.37 11.08
CA ARG A 132 -7.35 8.37 10.43
C ARG A 132 -6.68 9.72 10.22
N ASP A 133 -5.66 10.03 11.02
CA ASP A 133 -5.01 11.34 11.06
C ASP A 133 -3.82 11.45 10.09
N TYR A 134 -3.46 10.36 9.40
CA TYR A 134 -2.32 10.30 8.49
C TYR A 134 -2.77 10.12 7.04
N SER A 135 -2.06 10.79 6.13
CA SER A 135 -2.23 10.57 4.70
C SER A 135 -1.64 9.21 4.32
N PRO A 136 -2.41 8.29 3.70
CA PRO A 136 -1.91 6.97 3.35
C PRO A 136 -0.91 6.99 2.18
N LEU A 137 -1.08 7.89 1.21
CA LEU A 137 -0.29 7.86 -0.03
C LEU A 137 1.22 7.99 0.23
N PRO A 138 1.73 8.94 1.04
CA PRO A 138 3.15 9.03 1.33
C PRO A 138 3.74 7.76 1.95
N LEU A 139 2.99 7.07 2.83
CA LEU A 139 3.45 5.83 3.45
C LEU A 139 3.56 4.70 2.42
N VAL A 140 2.57 4.56 1.54
CA VAL A 140 2.57 3.55 0.49
C VAL A 140 3.67 3.83 -0.53
N VAL A 141 3.83 5.09 -0.96
CA VAL A 141 4.93 5.50 -1.85
C VAL A 141 6.28 5.20 -1.22
N ALA A 142 6.50 5.58 0.05
CA ALA A 142 7.74 5.29 0.74
C ALA A 142 8.01 3.78 0.81
N ALA A 143 7.01 2.97 1.14
CA ALA A 143 7.16 1.50 1.18
C ALA A 143 7.50 0.89 -0.18
N LEU A 144 6.99 1.46 -1.28
CA LEU A 144 7.23 0.96 -2.64
C LEU A 144 8.55 1.44 -3.26
N THR A 145 9.10 2.55 -2.78
CA THR A 145 10.24 3.25 -3.42
C THR A 145 11.49 3.30 -2.57
N THR A 146 11.40 2.92 -1.31
CA THR A 146 12.54 2.94 -0.38
C THR A 146 12.87 1.52 0.09
N THR A 147 14.15 1.30 0.38
CA THR A 147 14.61 0.07 1.02
C THR A 147 14.60 0.25 2.53
N LYS A 148 14.16 -0.79 3.28
CA LYS A 148 14.32 -0.79 4.74
C LYS A 148 15.80 -0.62 5.09
N SER A 149 16.12 0.31 5.98
CA SER A 149 17.43 0.37 6.61
C SER A 149 17.62 -0.92 7.42
N SER A 150 18.54 -1.78 7.00
CA SER A 150 18.94 -2.94 7.77
C SER A 150 19.65 -2.45 9.04
N SER A 151 19.06 -2.64 10.21
CA SER A 151 19.77 -2.49 11.48
C SER A 151 20.68 -3.70 11.71
N SER A 152 21.83 -3.73 11.03
CA SER A 152 23.02 -4.51 11.40
C SER A 152 24.17 -4.25 10.40
N VAL A 153 24.77 -3.07 10.50
CA VAL A 153 26.21 -2.95 10.26
C VAL A 153 26.76 -2.33 11.53
N ASN A 154 27.41 -3.15 12.37
CA ASN A 154 28.41 -2.62 13.28
C ASN A 154 29.49 -1.99 12.39
N PRO A 155 29.79 -0.69 12.48
CA PRO A 155 31.02 -0.18 11.91
C PRO A 155 32.14 -0.62 12.86
N SER A 156 32.49 -1.90 12.81
CA SER A 156 33.73 -2.39 13.41
C SER A 156 34.87 -1.87 12.55
N GLY A 157 35.47 -0.77 13.01
CA GLY A 157 36.86 -0.37 12.81
C GLY A 157 37.33 -0.22 11.36
N ASP A 158 37.29 1.02 10.85
CA ASP A 158 38.56 1.67 10.54
C ASP A 158 38.38 3.19 10.48
N CYS A 159 38.81 3.86 11.55
CA CYS A 159 39.02 5.31 11.56
C CYS A 159 40.27 5.63 10.73
N LEU A 160 40.09 5.78 9.42
CA LEU A 160 41.06 6.47 8.59
C LEU A 160 40.70 7.96 8.53
N LYS A 161 41.57 8.74 9.17
CA LYS A 161 41.58 10.20 9.22
C LYS A 161 41.32 10.82 7.83
N GLY A 162 40.38 11.75 7.76
CA GLY A 162 40.18 12.66 6.63
C GLY A 162 39.30 13.83 7.05
N ASN A 163 39.87 15.03 7.09
CA ASN A 163 39.31 16.25 7.65
C ASN A 163 38.05 16.75 6.90
N GLY A 164 37.11 17.38 7.61
CA GLY A 164 36.24 18.42 7.02
C GLY A 164 34.82 18.57 7.59
N ASN A 165 34.64 19.61 8.39
CA ASN A 165 33.40 20.33 8.74
C ASN A 165 32.42 19.71 9.74
N HIS A 166 32.66 20.04 11.01
CA HIS A 166 31.65 20.19 12.05
C HIS A 166 30.63 21.28 11.66
N MET A 167 29.34 20.94 11.62
CA MET A 167 28.26 21.89 11.85
C MET A 167 27.67 21.58 13.24
N ASN A 168 27.92 22.49 14.18
CA ASN A 168 27.30 22.46 15.51
C ASN A 168 25.83 22.88 15.41
N PRO A 169 24.88 22.25 16.13
CA PRO A 169 23.54 22.78 16.26
C PRO A 169 23.55 23.83 17.38
N THR A 170 23.46 25.11 17.02
CA THR A 170 23.11 26.15 17.98
C THR A 170 21.65 25.96 18.36
N ILE A 171 21.43 25.52 19.59
CA ILE A 171 20.15 25.57 20.29
C ILE A 171 19.80 27.05 20.48
N ALA A 172 18.69 27.50 19.90
CA ALA A 172 18.09 28.78 20.22
C ALA A 172 17.09 28.56 21.37
N THR A 173 17.36 29.19 22.50
CA THR A 173 16.43 29.33 23.63
C THR A 173 15.82 30.73 23.57
N GLU A 174 14.53 30.78 23.94
CA GLU A 174 13.55 31.89 24.02
C GLU A 174 12.72 32.15 22.77
#